data_AF-Q5BXB8-F1
#
_entry.id   AF-Q5BXB8-F1
#
_cell.length_a   1.000
_cell.length_b   1.000
_cell.length_c   1.000
_cell.angle_alpha   90.00
_cell.angle_beta   90.00
_cell.angle_gamma   90.00
#
_symmetry.space_group_name_H-M   'P 1'
#
loop_
_entity.id
_entity.type
_entity.pdbx_description
1 polymer ?
#
loop_
_entity_poly.entity_id
_entity_poly.type
_entity_poly.pdbx_seq_one_letter_code
_entity_poly.pdbx_strand_id
1 'polypeptide(L)'
;MDFMVSCMQFFNIVVHSTDDIMLRVYLQEEFKHLGLVNYLSRIYDKAGDRLLRQIEAYNDNEVDVAVLLEDSQMRDIIQQEKEQIESDLIVLQTRTATIQIEYENKLSELQKDLQALEIKCKDLETQRTNQDGQLSTLRAQLLDKDKNSTERERNLQERLRELEDCLNTVKSSQVKSQIQVNGEADSNCTKSLNTTVSTTLSP
;
A
#
# COMPACT_ATOMS: atom_id res chain seq x y z
N MET A 1 -21.65 55.26 65.73
CA MET A 1 -21.18 54.07 64.98
C MET A 1 -21.30 54.27 63.48
N ASP A 2 -22.37 54.88 62.96
CA ASP A 2 -22.55 55.08 61.51
C ASP A 2 -21.45 55.89 60.83
N PHE A 3 -20.88 56.89 61.52
CA PHE A 3 -19.76 57.67 60.98
C PHE A 3 -18.56 56.79 60.59
N MET A 4 -18.13 55.88 61.47
CA MET A 4 -16.98 55.00 61.18
C MET A 4 -17.30 54.01 60.04
N VAL A 5 -18.53 53.53 59.96
CA VAL A 5 -19.00 52.66 58.87
C VAL A 5 -18.94 53.41 57.53
N SER A 6 -19.45 54.64 57.48
CA SER A 6 -19.38 55.49 56.28
C SER A 6 -17.95 55.89 55.90
N CYS A 7 -17.09 56.18 56.87
CA CYS A 7 -15.68 56.45 56.61
C CYS A 7 -14.97 55.23 56.03
N MET A 8 -15.22 54.03 56.58
CA MET A 8 -14.61 52.80 56.07
C MET A 8 -15.07 52.49 54.65
N GLN A 9 -16.36 52.67 54.38
CA GLN A 9 -16.91 52.54 53.03
C GLN A 9 -16.28 53.54 52.06
N PHE A 10 -16.08 54.79 52.49
CA PHE A 10 -15.41 55.81 51.68
C PHE A 10 -13.98 55.40 51.31
N PHE A 11 -13.18 54.92 52.28
CA PHE A 11 -11.83 54.43 52.00
C PHE A 11 -11.84 53.25 51.02
N ASN A 12 -12.77 52.30 51.18
CA ASN A 12 -12.88 51.17 50.26
C ASN A 12 -13.19 51.61 48.82
N ILE A 13 -14.11 52.57 48.66
CA ILE A 13 -14.42 53.13 47.33
C ILE A 13 -13.20 53.85 46.76
N VAL A 14 -12.58 54.77 47.51
CA VAL A 14 -11.44 55.56 47.02
C VAL A 14 -10.27 54.67 46.58
N VAL A 15 -9.96 53.61 47.34
CA VAL A 15 -8.80 52.76 47.08
C VAL A 15 -9.07 51.73 46.00
N HIS A 16 -10.28 51.16 45.93
CA HIS A 16 -10.53 49.95 45.14
C HIS A 16 -11.52 50.13 43.99
N SER A 17 -12.17 51.30 43.81
CA SER A 17 -13.13 51.49 42.71
C SER A 17 -12.50 51.74 41.34
N THR A 18 -11.18 51.93 41.26
CA THR A 18 -10.48 52.20 40.00
C THR A 18 -10.08 50.91 39.31
N ASP A 19 -10.23 50.83 37.99
CA ASP A 19 -9.81 49.65 37.20
C ASP A 19 -8.28 49.52 37.06
N ASP A 20 -7.54 50.63 37.27
CA ASP A 20 -6.09 50.65 37.20
C ASP A 20 -5.47 50.05 38.46
N ILE A 21 -4.90 48.84 38.33
CA ILE A 21 -4.22 48.12 39.42
C ILE A 21 -3.03 48.91 39.97
N MET A 22 -2.30 49.65 39.13
CA MET A 22 -1.15 50.43 39.59
C MET A 22 -1.59 51.57 40.49
N LEU A 23 -2.69 52.24 40.13
CA LEU A 23 -3.28 53.28 40.96
C LEU A 23 -3.85 52.72 42.27
N ARG A 24 -4.47 51.53 42.25
CA ARG A 24 -4.94 50.85 43.47
C ARG A 24 -3.79 50.55 44.42
N VAL A 25 -2.69 49.97 43.92
CA VAL A 25 -1.49 49.65 44.72
C VAL A 25 -0.88 50.92 45.30
N TYR A 26 -0.79 51.99 44.51
CA TYR A 26 -0.30 53.28 44.99
C TYR A 26 -1.16 53.82 46.14
N LEU A 27 -2.49 53.89 45.96
CA LEU A 27 -3.41 54.39 47.00
C LEU A 27 -3.42 53.51 48.25
N GLN A 28 -3.39 52.19 48.08
CA GLN A 28 -3.28 51.22 49.18
C GLN A 28 -2.03 51.50 50.01
N GLU A 29 -0.88 51.70 49.37
CA GLU A 29 0.36 51.93 50.08
C GLU A 29 0.40 53.32 50.74
N GLU A 30 -0.17 54.36 50.12
CA GLU A 30 -0.34 55.68 50.76
C GLU A 30 -1.19 55.58 52.05
N PHE A 31 -2.33 54.89 52.04
CA PHE A 31 -3.17 54.74 53.23
C PHE A 31 -2.53 53.85 54.30
N LYS A 32 -1.74 52.85 53.90
CA LYS A 32 -0.94 52.05 54.82
C LYS A 32 0.16 52.88 55.49
N HIS A 33 0.84 53.76 54.76
CA HIS A 33 1.81 54.72 55.31
C HIS A 33 1.16 55.72 56.28
N LEU A 34 -0.06 56.17 55.99
CA LEU A 34 -0.86 56.99 56.91
C LEU A 34 -1.34 56.22 58.16
N GLY A 35 -1.09 54.92 58.23
CA GLY A 35 -1.39 54.09 59.40
C GLY A 35 -2.80 53.51 59.43
N LEU A 36 -3.54 53.54 58.30
CA LEU A 36 -4.91 53.01 58.23
C LEU A 36 -4.94 51.53 58.63
N VAL A 37 -4.07 50.70 58.04
CA VAL A 37 -4.00 49.25 58.33
C VAL A 37 -3.76 48.97 59.81
N ASN A 38 -2.80 49.67 60.42
CA ASN A 38 -2.50 49.56 61.85
C ASN A 38 -3.69 49.98 62.73
N TYR A 39 -4.41 51.03 62.32
CA TYR A 39 -5.61 51.49 63.01
C TYR A 39 -6.73 50.46 62.92
N LEU A 40 -7.01 49.91 61.73
CA LEU A 40 -8.05 48.90 61.51
C LEU A 40 -7.79 47.63 62.32
N SER A 41 -6.55 47.16 62.36
CA SER A 41 -6.16 46.01 63.19
C SER A 41 -6.44 46.25 64.68
N ARG A 42 -6.13 47.46 65.20
CA ARG A 42 -6.32 47.80 66.62
C ARG A 42 -7.81 47.88 67.02
N ILE A 43 -8.68 48.27 66.09
CA ILE A 43 -10.12 48.38 66.36
C ILE A 43 -10.90 47.12 65.98
N TYR A 44 -10.26 46.11 65.36
CA TYR A 44 -10.91 44.93 64.82
C TYR A 44 -11.78 44.21 65.86
N ASP A 45 -11.20 43.82 67.00
CA ASP A 45 -11.91 43.11 68.09
C ASP A 45 -12.94 43.97 68.84
N LYS A 46 -12.93 45.29 68.62
CA LYS A 46 -13.82 46.26 69.27
C LYS A 46 -14.87 46.81 68.31
N ALA A 47 -14.79 46.45 67.02
CA ALA A 47 -15.73 46.87 66.01
C ALA A 47 -17.04 46.09 66.15
N GLY A 48 -18.18 46.77 66.00
CA GLY A 48 -19.47 46.07 65.86
C GLY A 48 -19.63 45.48 64.46
N ASP A 49 -20.51 44.49 64.29
CA ASP A 49 -20.72 43.72 63.05
C ASP A 49 -20.85 44.55 61.76
N ARG A 50 -21.48 45.73 61.85
CA ARG A 50 -21.65 46.63 60.70
C ARG A 50 -20.32 47.24 60.24
N LEU A 51 -19.45 47.57 61.18
CA LEU A 51 -18.11 48.10 60.87
C LEU A 51 -17.16 46.96 60.48
N LEU A 52 -17.24 45.81 61.17
CA LEU A 52 -16.42 44.65 60.86
C LEU A 52 -16.57 44.20 59.41
N ARG A 53 -17.81 44.08 58.92
CA ARG A 53 -18.08 43.78 57.51
C ARG A 53 -17.47 44.78 56.51
N GLN A 54 -17.36 46.06 56.89
CA GLN A 54 -16.70 47.06 56.03
C GLN A 54 -15.18 46.92 56.05
N ILE A 55 -14.61 46.53 57.19
CA ILE A 55 -13.18 46.26 57.33
C ILE A 55 -12.79 45.01 56.54
N GLU A 56 -13.57 43.94 56.65
CA GLU A 56 -13.37 42.70 55.88
C GLU A 56 -13.48 42.98 54.37
N ALA A 57 -14.53 43.67 53.93
CA ALA A 57 -14.69 44.03 52.52
C ALA A 57 -13.57 44.94 51.97
N TYR A 58 -12.86 45.67 52.82
CA TYR A 58 -11.67 46.43 52.42
C TYR A 58 -10.44 45.52 52.28
N ASN A 59 -10.20 44.67 53.27
CA ASN A 59 -9.09 43.72 53.27
C ASN A 59 -9.21 42.71 52.13
N ASP A 60 -10.43 42.24 51.81
CA ASP A 60 -10.68 41.31 50.70
C ASP A 60 -10.38 41.94 49.33
N ASN A 61 -10.47 43.27 49.22
CA ASN A 61 -10.16 44.02 48.00
C ASN A 61 -8.68 44.41 47.90
N GLU A 62 -7.87 44.07 48.91
CA GLU A 62 -6.44 44.38 48.93
C GLU A 62 -5.73 43.76 47.73
N VAL A 63 -4.87 44.52 47.07
CA VAL A 63 -4.03 44.02 45.99
C VAL A 63 -2.74 43.46 46.58
N ASP A 64 -2.51 42.17 46.42
CA ASP A 64 -1.25 41.52 46.78
C ASP A 64 -0.31 41.46 45.58
N VAL A 65 0.67 42.36 45.57
CA VAL A 65 1.67 42.46 44.50
C VAL A 65 2.60 41.24 44.46
N ALA A 66 2.87 40.61 45.61
CA ALA A 66 3.75 39.45 45.66
C ALA A 66 3.11 38.25 44.97
N VAL A 67 1.82 37.99 45.27
CA VAL A 67 1.04 36.94 44.60
C VAL A 67 0.91 37.22 43.09
N LEU A 68 0.62 38.45 42.69
CA LEU A 68 0.53 38.80 41.27
C LEU A 68 1.86 38.61 40.52
N LEU A 69 2.99 38.87 41.19
CA LEU A 69 4.32 38.67 40.62
C LEU A 69 4.65 37.17 40.49
N GLU A 70 4.36 36.38 41.52
CA GLU A 70 4.53 34.92 41.48
C GLU A 70 3.68 34.30 40.36
N ASP A 71 2.41 34.69 40.26
CA ASP A 71 1.52 34.27 39.17
C ASP A 71 2.08 34.67 37.81
N SER A 72 2.69 35.85 37.69
CA SER A 72 3.32 36.28 36.43
C SER A 72 4.51 35.40 36.07
N GLN A 73 5.38 35.12 37.03
CA GLN A 73 6.54 34.25 36.81
C GLN A 73 6.11 32.83 36.46
N MET A 74 5.08 32.31 37.11
CA MET A 74 4.52 31.00 36.80
C MET A 74 3.91 30.96 35.40
N ARG A 75 3.18 32.00 34.99
CA ARG A 75 2.67 32.12 33.62
C ARG A 75 3.81 32.12 32.60
N ASP A 76 4.91 32.81 32.87
CA ASP A 76 6.07 32.84 31.96
C ASP A 76 6.69 31.45 31.79
N ILE A 77 6.82 30.68 32.88
CA ILE A 77 7.31 29.29 32.84
C ILE A 77 6.38 28.41 31.99
N ILE A 78 5.08 28.45 32.28
CA ILE A 78 4.07 27.66 31.55
C ILE A 78 4.07 28.06 30.07
N GLN A 79 4.21 29.35 29.77
CA GLN A 79 4.26 29.87 28.40
C GLN A 79 5.50 29.34 27.66
N GLN A 80 6.66 29.27 28.32
CA GLN A 80 7.87 28.67 27.75
C GLN A 80 7.70 27.16 27.48
N GLU A 81 7.11 26.42 28.41
CA GLU A 81 6.82 24.99 28.22
C GLU A 81 5.85 24.77 27.05
N LYS A 82 4.81 25.61 26.94
CA LYS A 82 3.88 25.59 25.81
C LYS A 82 4.60 25.84 24.49
N GLU A 83 5.45 26.87 24.40
CA GLU A 83 6.19 27.19 23.19
C GLU A 83 7.13 26.05 22.76
N GLN A 84 7.77 25.38 23.73
CA GLN A 84 8.58 24.19 23.45
C GLN A 84 7.75 23.06 22.87
N ILE A 85 6.59 22.75 23.47
CA ILE A 85 5.67 21.72 22.97
C ILE A 85 5.14 22.06 21.58
N GLU A 86 4.79 23.33 21.33
CA GLU A 86 4.36 23.79 20.01
C GLU A 86 5.46 23.62 18.96
N SER A 87 6.72 23.89 19.31
CA SER A 87 7.88 23.64 18.44
C SER A 87 8.05 22.15 18.12
N ASP A 88 8.00 21.29 19.13
CA ASP A 88 8.12 19.84 18.97
C ASP A 88 6.99 19.27 18.11
N LEU A 89 5.76 19.79 18.27
CA LEU A 89 4.61 19.43 17.44
C LEU A 89 4.87 19.74 15.96
N ILE A 90 5.40 20.91 15.64
CA ILE A 90 5.71 21.31 14.25
C ILE A 90 6.76 20.37 13.65
N VAL A 91 7.79 20.02 14.42
CA VAL A 91 8.84 19.08 13.99
C VAL A 91 8.24 17.71 13.69
N LEU A 92 7.39 17.19 14.58
CA LEU A 92 6.73 15.89 14.40
C LEU A 92 5.76 15.89 13.22
N GLN A 93 4.98 16.96 13.04
CA GLN A 93 4.09 17.11 11.88
C GLN A 93 4.87 17.13 10.58
N THR A 94 5.97 17.88 10.52
CA THR A 94 6.85 17.94 9.33
C THR A 94 7.43 16.56 9.02
N ARG A 95 7.99 15.88 10.02
CA ARG A 95 8.53 14.52 9.85
C ARG A 95 7.45 13.54 9.37
N THR A 96 6.25 13.63 9.93
CA THR A 96 5.12 12.78 9.53
C THR A 96 4.74 13.02 8.07
N ALA A 97 4.66 14.29 7.65
CA ALA A 97 4.38 14.64 6.26
C ALA A 97 5.48 14.13 5.30
N THR A 98 6.75 14.25 5.66
CA THR A 98 7.86 13.69 4.87
C THR A 98 7.71 12.18 4.70
N ILE A 99 7.45 11.46 5.79
CA ILE A 99 7.26 10.00 5.77
C ILE A 99 6.05 9.62 4.92
N GLN A 100 4.94 10.35 5.02
CA GLN A 100 3.75 10.13 4.19
C GLN A 100 4.08 10.24 2.70
N ILE A 101 4.79 11.30 2.29
CA ILE A 101 5.21 11.50 0.90
C ILE A 101 6.13 10.36 0.43
N GLU A 102 7.08 9.91 1.26
CA GLU A 102 7.95 8.78 0.93
C GLU A 102 7.16 7.48 0.68
N TYR A 103 6.17 7.18 1.53
CA TYR A 103 5.32 6.01 1.37
C TYR A 103 4.39 6.12 0.16
N GLU A 104 3.83 7.29 -0.12
CA GLU A 104 3.02 7.54 -1.32
C GLU A 104 3.83 7.34 -2.60
N ASN A 105 5.07 7.84 -2.63
CA ASN A 105 5.99 7.64 -3.75
C ASN A 105 6.30 6.15 -3.97
N LYS A 106 6.62 5.42 -2.88
CA LYS A 106 6.89 3.99 -2.94
C LYS A 106 5.67 3.18 -3.39
N LEU A 107 4.48 3.57 -2.94
CA LEU A 107 3.23 2.95 -3.38
C LEU A 107 3.00 3.19 -4.88
N SER A 108 3.22 4.41 -5.37
CA SER A 108 3.09 4.74 -6.79
C SER A 108 4.09 3.97 -7.66
N GLU A 109 5.33 3.82 -7.21
CA GLU A 109 6.34 3.01 -7.90
C GLU A 109 5.92 1.54 -7.99
N LEU A 110 5.50 0.95 -6.87
CA LEU A 110 5.04 -0.44 -6.84
C LEU A 110 3.80 -0.67 -7.72
N GLN A 111 2.88 0.29 -7.77
CA GLN A 111 1.72 0.24 -8.67
C GLN A 111 2.14 0.24 -10.14
N LYS A 112 3.14 1.05 -10.53
CA LYS A 112 3.68 1.07 -11.90
C LYS A 112 4.33 -0.27 -12.25
N ASP A 113 5.10 -0.83 -11.33
CA ASP A 113 5.75 -2.13 -11.54
C ASP A 113 4.74 -3.26 -11.71
N LEU A 114 3.68 -3.27 -10.87
CA LEU A 114 2.58 -4.23 -11.01
C LEU A 114 1.89 -4.10 -12.37
N GLN A 115 1.56 -2.87 -12.78
CA GLN A 115 0.93 -2.63 -14.08
C GLN A 115 1.83 -3.09 -15.24
N ALA A 116 3.14 -2.81 -15.18
CA ALA A 116 4.09 -3.25 -16.18
C ALA A 116 4.17 -4.79 -16.25
N LEU A 117 4.15 -5.45 -15.09
CA LEU A 117 4.18 -6.91 -15.02
C LEU A 117 2.88 -7.54 -15.56
N GLU A 118 1.72 -6.95 -15.26
CA GLU A 118 0.43 -7.38 -15.80
C GLU A 118 0.39 -7.29 -17.33
N ILE A 119 0.90 -6.20 -17.91
CA ILE A 119 1.00 -6.04 -19.36
C ILE A 119 1.90 -7.14 -19.93
N LYS A 120 3.07 -7.36 -19.34
CA LYS A 120 4.01 -8.41 -19.79
C LYS A 120 3.40 -9.82 -19.72
N CYS A 121 2.63 -10.12 -18.67
CA CYS A 121 1.93 -11.40 -18.57
C CYS A 121 0.89 -11.56 -19.68
N LYS A 122 0.09 -10.52 -19.96
CA LYS A 122 -0.87 -10.54 -21.08
C LYS A 122 -0.18 -10.74 -22.42
N ASP A 123 0.93 -10.03 -22.66
CA ASP A 123 1.70 -10.19 -23.90
C ASP A 123 2.21 -11.63 -24.06
N LEU A 124 2.75 -12.23 -23.00
CA LEU A 124 3.20 -13.63 -23.01
C LEU A 124 2.04 -14.62 -23.22
N GLU A 125 0.86 -14.37 -22.65
CA GLU A 125 -0.34 -15.17 -22.90
C GLU A 125 -0.80 -15.08 -24.36
N THR A 126 -0.81 -13.88 -24.96
CA THR A 126 -1.14 -13.72 -26.38
C THR A 126 -0.11 -14.40 -27.28
N GLN A 127 1.18 -14.35 -26.92
CA GLN A 127 2.22 -15.06 -27.64
C GLN A 127 2.04 -16.58 -27.55
N ARG A 128 1.76 -17.11 -26.36
CA ARG A 128 1.51 -18.55 -26.15
C ARG A 128 0.31 -19.00 -26.98
N THR A 129 -0.82 -18.29 -26.91
CA THR A 129 -2.03 -18.65 -27.66
C THR A 129 -1.81 -18.63 -29.18
N ASN A 130 -1.04 -17.66 -29.70
CA ASN A 130 -0.65 -17.63 -31.10
C ASN A 130 0.24 -18.83 -31.47
N GLN A 131 1.25 -19.14 -30.65
CA GLN A 131 2.12 -20.31 -30.86
C GLN A 131 1.33 -21.63 -30.83
N ASP A 132 0.40 -21.78 -29.88
CA ASP A 132 -0.49 -22.95 -29.80
C ASP A 132 -1.37 -23.07 -31.05
N GLY A 133 -1.88 -21.95 -31.58
CA GLY A 133 -2.61 -21.89 -32.85
C GLY A 133 -1.76 -22.30 -34.06
N GLN A 134 -0.50 -21.84 -34.12
CA GLN A 134 0.45 -22.23 -35.16
C GLN A 134 0.78 -23.73 -35.08
N LEU A 135 1.07 -24.25 -33.89
CA LEU A 135 1.34 -25.67 -33.65
C LEU A 135 0.13 -26.54 -34.01
N SER A 136 -1.08 -26.11 -33.67
CA SER A 136 -2.32 -26.81 -34.03
C SER A 136 -2.47 -26.91 -35.56
N THR A 137 -2.27 -25.79 -36.25
CA THR A 137 -2.32 -25.75 -37.73
C THR A 137 -1.27 -26.68 -38.35
N LEU A 138 -0.03 -26.63 -37.88
CA LEU A 138 1.05 -27.50 -38.36
C LEU A 138 0.75 -28.99 -38.11
N ARG A 139 0.21 -29.35 -36.94
CA ARG A 139 -0.22 -30.73 -36.64
C ARG A 139 -1.34 -31.19 -37.58
N ALA A 140 -2.31 -30.34 -37.87
CA ALA A 140 -3.39 -30.65 -38.81
C ALA A 140 -2.85 -30.89 -40.23
N GLN A 141 -1.92 -30.05 -40.69
CA GLN A 141 -1.27 -30.21 -42.00
C GLN A 141 -0.43 -31.49 -42.09
N LEU A 142 0.29 -31.86 -41.03
CA LEU A 142 1.03 -33.13 -40.99
C LEU A 142 0.07 -34.32 -41.07
N LEU A 143 -1.02 -34.31 -40.30
CA LEU A 143 -2.01 -35.37 -40.34
C LEU A 143 -2.66 -35.51 -41.73
N ASP A 144 -2.98 -34.39 -42.38
CA ASP A 144 -3.54 -34.40 -43.73
C ASP A 144 -2.54 -34.95 -44.76
N LYS A 145 -1.27 -34.55 -44.64
CA LYS A 145 -0.20 -35.08 -45.50
C LYS A 145 0.01 -36.58 -45.30
N ASP A 146 -0.02 -37.07 -44.06
CA ASP A 146 0.10 -38.50 -43.77
C ASP A 146 -1.08 -39.30 -44.34
N LYS A 147 -2.31 -38.76 -44.24
CA LYS A 147 -3.49 -39.34 -44.89
C LYS A 147 -3.34 -39.39 -46.41
N ASN A 148 -2.93 -38.29 -47.02
CA ASN A 148 -2.74 -38.23 -48.47
C ASN A 148 -1.63 -39.18 -48.94
N SER A 149 -0.55 -39.32 -48.17
CA SER A 149 0.55 -40.26 -48.46
C SER A 149 0.09 -41.71 -48.36
N THR A 150 -0.63 -42.06 -47.29
CA THR A 150 -1.15 -43.43 -47.08
C THR A 150 -2.21 -43.80 -48.12
N GLU A 151 -3.09 -42.88 -48.48
CA GLU A 151 -4.07 -43.09 -49.56
C GLU A 151 -3.37 -43.29 -50.92
N ARG A 152 -2.34 -42.49 -51.21
CA ARG A 152 -1.52 -42.68 -52.42
C ARG A 152 -0.81 -44.03 -52.43
N GLU A 153 -0.25 -44.46 -51.30
CA GLU A 153 0.39 -45.77 -51.17
C GLU A 153 -0.62 -46.90 -51.41
N ARG A 154 -1.81 -46.83 -50.79
CA ARG A 154 -2.90 -47.78 -51.01
C ARG A 154 -3.28 -47.87 -52.50
N ASN A 155 -3.47 -46.73 -53.17
CA ASN A 155 -3.80 -46.68 -54.59
C ASN A 155 -2.70 -47.31 -55.48
N LEU A 156 -1.43 -47.09 -55.12
CA LEU A 156 -0.30 -47.71 -55.84
C LEU A 156 -0.25 -49.23 -55.61
N GLN A 157 -0.49 -49.70 -54.38
CA GLN A 157 -0.57 -51.13 -54.08
C GLN A 157 -1.72 -51.82 -54.81
N GLU A 158 -2.87 -51.15 -54.93
CA GLU A 158 -4.02 -51.67 -55.70
C GLU A 158 -3.68 -51.78 -57.18
N ARG A 159 -3.08 -50.75 -57.78
CA ARG A 159 -2.59 -50.83 -59.17
C ARG A 159 -1.52 -51.88 -59.39
N LEU A 160 -0.59 -52.05 -58.44
CA LEU A 160 0.41 -53.11 -58.52
C LEU A 160 -0.25 -54.49 -58.51
N ARG A 161 -1.25 -54.70 -57.66
CA ARG A 161 -2.03 -55.95 -57.62
C ARG A 161 -2.76 -56.20 -58.95
N GLU A 162 -3.43 -55.19 -59.50
CA GLU A 162 -4.09 -55.29 -60.81
C GLU A 162 -3.11 -55.63 -61.93
N LEU A 163 -1.92 -55.02 -61.92
CA LEU A 163 -0.86 -55.31 -62.88
C LEU A 163 -0.28 -56.72 -62.70
N GLU A 164 -0.11 -57.19 -61.46
CA GLU A 164 0.28 -58.58 -61.16
C GLU A 164 -0.78 -59.57 -61.65
N ASP A 165 -2.07 -59.29 -61.48
CA ASP A 165 -3.17 -60.12 -61.99
C ASP A 165 -3.20 -60.13 -63.53
N CYS A 166 -2.99 -58.96 -64.17
CA CYS A 166 -2.84 -58.88 -65.63
C CYS A 166 -1.60 -59.63 -66.13
N LEU A 167 -0.47 -59.54 -65.44
CA LEU A 167 0.73 -60.27 -65.77
C LEU A 167 0.52 -61.78 -65.59
N ASN A 168 -0.16 -62.21 -64.53
CA ASN A 168 -0.47 -63.62 -64.27
C ASN A 168 -1.45 -64.20 -65.30
N THR A 169 -2.46 -63.42 -65.72
CA THR A 169 -3.36 -63.83 -66.81
C THR A 169 -2.62 -63.90 -68.16
N VAL A 170 -1.73 -62.95 -68.47
CA VAL A 170 -0.88 -63.02 -69.69
C VAL A 170 0.11 -64.20 -69.61
N LYS A 171 0.75 -64.45 -68.47
CA LYS A 171 1.58 -65.65 -68.27
C LYS A 171 0.78 -66.94 -68.43
N SER A 172 -0.44 -67.00 -67.89
CA SER A 172 -1.36 -68.13 -68.06
C SER A 172 -1.81 -68.30 -69.52
N SER A 173 -1.86 -67.20 -70.28
CA SER A 173 -2.13 -67.19 -71.72
C SER A 173 -0.93 -67.64 -72.54
N GLN A 174 0.30 -67.28 -72.15
CA GLN A 174 1.54 -67.73 -72.77
C GLN A 174 1.82 -69.22 -72.49
N VAL A 175 1.51 -69.73 -71.30
CA VAL A 175 1.59 -71.17 -70.99
C VAL A 175 0.62 -71.99 -71.87
N LYS A 176 -0.54 -71.42 -72.25
CA LYS A 176 -1.45 -72.08 -73.22
C LYS A 176 -0.93 -72.06 -74.67
N SER A 177 -0.04 -71.15 -75.03
CA SER A 177 0.56 -71.05 -76.38
C SER A 177 1.86 -71.85 -76.56
N GLN A 178 2.39 -72.48 -75.50
CA GLN A 178 3.66 -73.23 -75.52
C GLN A 178 3.50 -74.76 -75.36
N ILE A 179 2.29 -75.31 -75.47
CA ILE A 179 2.02 -76.77 -75.36
C ILE A 179 2.07 -77.50 -76.73
N GLN A 180 2.32 -76.80 -77.85
CA GLN A 180 2.74 -77.44 -79.11
C GLN A 180 4.14 -77.00 -79.49
N VAL A 181 5.14 -77.74 -78.98
CA VAL A 181 6.31 -78.30 -79.69
C VAL A 181 7.25 -78.85 -78.61
N ASN A 182 7.35 -80.19 -78.59
CA ASN A 182 8.33 -81.04 -77.89
C ASN A 182 9.76 -80.45 -77.93
N GLY A 183 10.70 -80.78 -77.05
CA GLY A 183 10.82 -81.82 -76.03
C GLY A 183 12.31 -82.07 -75.76
N GLU A 184 12.61 -82.35 -74.48
CA GLU A 184 13.75 -83.13 -73.95
C GLU A 184 15.22 -82.70 -74.24
N ALA A 185 15.94 -82.27 -73.19
CA ALA A 185 16.85 -83.14 -72.44
C ALA A 185 17.54 -82.40 -71.25
N ASP A 186 17.11 -82.77 -70.05
CA ASP A 186 17.92 -83.16 -68.88
C ASP A 186 19.09 -82.33 -68.31
N SER A 187 18.80 -81.81 -67.09
CA SER A 187 19.32 -82.34 -65.80
C SER A 187 20.22 -81.43 -64.94
N ASN A 188 19.62 -81.03 -63.80
CA ASN A 188 20.12 -81.11 -62.41
C ASN A 188 21.40 -80.32 -61.99
N CYS A 189 21.56 -79.76 -60.78
CA CYS A 189 20.76 -79.67 -59.55
C CYS A 189 21.46 -78.70 -58.56
N THR A 190 20.71 -78.23 -57.56
CA THR A 190 21.10 -77.85 -56.16
C THR A 190 21.13 -76.38 -55.71
N LYS A 191 20.05 -76.02 -54.97
CA LYS A 191 19.95 -75.44 -53.60
C LYS A 191 20.79 -74.19 -53.27
N SER A 192 20.22 -73.00 -53.02
CA SER A 192 19.43 -72.53 -51.85
C SER A 192 20.16 -72.59 -50.50
N LEU A 193 20.28 -71.43 -49.83
CA LEU A 193 20.08 -71.13 -48.39
C LEU A 193 20.72 -69.76 -48.09
N ASN A 194 19.94 -68.72 -47.84
CA ASN A 194 19.54 -68.18 -46.52
C ASN A 194 20.67 -67.65 -45.64
N THR A 195 20.43 -66.47 -45.05
CA THR A 195 20.58 -66.10 -43.61
C THR A 195 20.87 -64.58 -43.52
N THR A 196 19.91 -63.74 -43.09
CA THR A 196 19.82 -63.07 -41.75
C THR A 196 21.03 -62.15 -41.46
N VAL A 197 20.95 -60.89 -41.00
CA VAL A 197 20.32 -60.36 -39.78
C VAL A 197 20.32 -58.81 -39.84
N SER A 198 19.30 -58.23 -39.20
CA SER A 198 19.10 -56.85 -38.74
C SER A 198 20.29 -56.16 -38.06
N THR A 199 20.40 -54.83 -38.15
CA THR A 199 20.95 -53.96 -37.06
C THR A 199 20.58 -52.48 -37.36
N THR A 200 19.69 -51.88 -36.55
CA THR A 200 19.94 -50.79 -35.57
C THR A 200 20.15 -49.39 -36.16
N LEU A 201 19.23 -48.45 -35.93
CA LEU A 201 19.11 -47.55 -34.77
C LEU A 201 20.06 -46.32 -34.84
N SER A 202 19.42 -45.14 -34.97
CA SER A 202 19.79 -43.85 -34.34
C SER A 202 20.98 -43.05 -34.88
N PRO A 203 21.08 -41.73 -34.57
CA PRO A 203 20.16 -40.85 -33.82
C PRO A 203 19.33 -39.89 -34.68
#